data_AF-A0A2U1JWY7-F1
#
_entry.id   AF-A0A2U1JWY7-F1
#
_cell.length_a   1.000
_cell.length_b   1.000
_cell.length_c   1.000
_cell.angle_alpha   90.00
_cell.angle_beta   90.00
_cell.angle_gamma   90.00
#
_symmetry.space_group_name_H-M   'P 1'
#
loop_
_entity.id
_entity.type
_entity.pdbx_description
1 polymer ?
#
loop_
_entity_poly.entity_id
_entity_poly.type
_entity_poly.pdbx_seq_one_letter_code
_entity_poly.pdbx_strand_id
1 'polypeptide(L)'
;MRNIPMIVTTEWLAERLDDPNLSLLDVTTFLQHTDDGPNKVWSGREAYEKEHILGAVFADLLKEYSDPDDDKLRETFEKVGALDPNKKVITYCGGGIAATWNALLLNKLGQNNVAVYDGSMSEWAADPTLPLDTVDNKNRNNE
;
A
#
# COMPACT_ATOMS: atom_id res chain seq x y z
N MET A 1 -16.55 -13.11 3.15
CA MET A 1 -16.67 -13.04 1.68
C MET A 1 -16.25 -11.65 1.23
N ARG A 2 -15.60 -11.51 0.06
CA ARG A 2 -15.20 -10.21 -0.52
C ARG A 2 -16.42 -9.32 -0.71
N ASN A 3 -16.35 -8.06 -0.25
CA ASN A 3 -17.43 -7.07 -0.40
C ASN A 3 -16.97 -5.76 -1.08
N ILE A 4 -15.72 -5.69 -1.53
CA ILE A 4 -15.15 -4.61 -2.35
C ILE A 4 -14.78 -5.14 -3.74
N PRO A 5 -14.70 -4.29 -4.79
CA PRO A 5 -14.18 -4.70 -6.09
C PRO A 5 -12.69 -5.07 -6.02
N MET A 6 -12.15 -5.79 -7.01
CA MET A 6 -10.72 -6.17 -7.03
C MET A 6 -9.80 -4.99 -7.36
N ILE A 7 -10.33 -4.00 -8.08
CA ILE A 7 -9.67 -2.73 -8.40
C ILE A 7 -10.59 -1.62 -7.90
N VAL A 8 -10.04 -0.61 -7.24
CA VAL A 8 -10.78 0.57 -6.76
C VAL A 8 -10.27 1.82 -7.46
N THR A 9 -11.14 2.82 -7.64
CA THR A 9 -10.77 4.11 -8.24
C THR A 9 -10.34 5.12 -7.17
N THR A 10 -9.78 6.23 -7.61
CA THR A 10 -9.47 7.39 -6.76
C THR A 10 -10.68 7.85 -5.97
N GLU A 11 -11.84 8.01 -6.60
CA GLU A 11 -13.08 8.45 -5.95
C GLU A 11 -13.52 7.44 -4.88
N TRP A 12 -13.46 6.14 -5.20
CA TRP A 12 -13.83 5.09 -4.26
C TRP A 12 -12.98 5.17 -2.98
N LEU A 13 -11.66 5.35 -3.13
CA LEU A 13 -10.73 5.42 -2.01
C LEU A 13 -10.90 6.72 -1.22
N ALA A 14 -11.00 7.86 -1.90
CA ALA A 14 -11.15 9.18 -1.28
C ALA A 14 -12.41 9.28 -0.40
N GLU A 15 -13.53 8.69 -0.82
CA GLU A 15 -14.78 8.64 -0.05
C GLU A 15 -14.70 7.77 1.22
N ARG A 16 -13.61 7.02 1.44
CA ARG A 16 -13.52 5.96 2.47
C ARG A 16 -12.29 6.06 3.36
N LEU A 17 -11.49 7.11 3.24
CA LEU A 17 -10.28 7.27 4.06
C LEU A 17 -10.56 7.35 5.57
N ASP A 18 -11.78 7.72 5.96
CA ASP A 18 -12.24 7.78 7.34
C ASP A 18 -12.87 6.46 7.84
N ASP A 19 -13.03 5.45 6.97
CA ASP A 19 -13.58 4.15 7.35
C ASP A 19 -12.60 3.45 8.30
N PRO A 20 -12.97 3.19 9.58
CA PRO A 20 -12.09 2.52 10.53
C PRO A 20 -11.80 1.07 10.13
N ASN A 21 -12.54 0.50 9.17
CA ASN A 21 -12.28 -0.83 8.63
C ASN A 21 -11.42 -0.80 7.35
N LEU A 22 -11.01 0.37 6.87
CA LEU A 22 -10.03 0.47 5.78
C LEU A 22 -8.63 0.20 6.32
N SER A 23 -7.87 -0.62 5.59
CA SER A 23 -6.43 -0.80 5.79
C SER A 23 -5.75 -0.48 4.47
N LEU A 24 -4.99 0.62 4.44
CA LEU A 24 -4.32 1.10 3.24
C LEU A 24 -2.82 0.79 3.32
N LEU A 25 -2.30 0.01 2.37
CA LEU A 25 -0.90 -0.41 2.33
C LEU A 25 -0.18 0.25 1.16
N ASP A 26 0.86 1.03 1.49
CA ASP A 26 1.81 1.56 0.52
C ASP A 26 2.92 0.53 0.28
N VAL A 27 2.98 0.01 -0.94
CA VAL A 27 3.92 -1.03 -1.36
C VAL A 27 4.95 -0.44 -2.35
N THR A 28 5.27 0.83 -2.21
CA THR A 28 6.17 1.51 -3.16
C THR A 28 7.55 0.89 -3.18
N THR A 29 7.98 0.54 -4.37
CA THR A 29 9.31 0.03 -4.71
C THR A 29 9.72 0.67 -6.03
N PHE A 30 10.99 0.99 -6.15
CA PHE A 30 11.53 1.58 -7.36
C PHE A 30 12.36 0.57 -8.13
N LEU A 31 12.27 0.65 -9.45
CA LEU A 31 13.01 -0.14 -10.41
C LEU A 31 13.67 0.80 -11.41
N GLN A 32 14.99 0.69 -11.55
CA GLN A 32 15.73 1.35 -12.61
C GLN A 32 16.30 0.28 -13.54
N HIS A 33 15.88 0.32 -14.81
CA HIS A 33 16.49 -0.46 -15.86
C HIS A 33 17.90 0.06 -16.15
N THR A 34 18.80 -0.88 -16.40
CA THR A 34 20.19 -0.60 -16.77
C THR A 34 20.49 -1.29 -18.09
N ASP A 35 21.22 -0.63 -18.99
CA ASP A 35 21.47 -1.16 -20.34
C ASP A 35 22.34 -2.43 -20.32
N ASP A 36 23.38 -2.47 -19.47
CA ASP A 36 24.41 -3.53 -19.47
C ASP A 36 24.59 -4.20 -18.09
N GLY A 37 23.52 -4.34 -17.30
CA GLY A 37 23.62 -4.89 -15.94
C GLY A 37 22.29 -5.35 -15.33
N PRO A 38 22.31 -5.87 -14.09
CA PRO A 38 21.08 -6.17 -13.37
C PRO A 38 20.34 -4.86 -13.06
N ASN A 39 19.02 -4.88 -13.23
CA ASN A 39 18.17 -3.78 -12.81
C ASN A 39 18.43 -3.43 -11.34
N LYS A 40 18.43 -2.13 -11.02
CA LYS A 40 18.51 -1.68 -9.63
C LYS A 40 17.11 -1.62 -9.05
N VAL A 41 16.95 -2.20 -7.87
CA VAL A 41 15.68 -2.21 -7.14
C VAL A 41 15.93 -1.68 -5.72
N TRP A 42 15.09 -0.78 -5.23
CA TRP A 42 15.20 -0.27 -3.87
C TRP A 42 13.84 0.08 -3.27
N SER A 43 13.81 0.09 -1.93
CA SER A 43 12.61 0.33 -1.13
C SER A 43 12.10 1.77 -1.33
N GLY A 44 10.79 1.93 -1.41
CA GLY A 44 10.12 3.23 -1.48
C GLY A 44 10.03 3.98 -0.15
N ARG A 45 10.67 3.48 0.92
CA ARG A 45 10.55 4.03 2.28
C ARG A 45 10.79 5.53 2.36
N GLU A 46 11.85 6.02 1.74
CA GLU A 46 12.18 7.46 1.75
C GLU A 46 11.09 8.29 1.05
N ALA A 47 10.49 7.76 -0.02
CA ALA A 47 9.38 8.44 -0.70
C ALA A 47 8.12 8.46 0.18
N TYR A 48 7.76 7.32 0.79
CA TYR A 48 6.65 7.24 1.74
C TYR A 48 6.84 8.21 2.92
N GLU A 49 8.05 8.27 3.50
CA GLU A 49 8.32 9.15 4.64
C GLU A 49 8.14 10.64 4.29
N LYS A 50 8.45 11.02 3.05
CA LYS A 50 8.21 12.37 2.53
C LYS A 50 6.72 12.66 2.35
N GLU A 51 6.02 11.79 1.63
CA GLU A 51 4.59 11.92 1.33
C GLU A 51 3.95 10.57 0.97
N HIS A 52 2.74 10.33 1.45
CA HIS A 52 1.93 9.16 1.13
C HIS A 52 0.44 9.48 1.28
N ILE A 53 -0.43 8.59 0.80
CA ILE A 53 -1.88 8.74 0.99
C ILE A 53 -2.17 8.72 2.50
N LEU A 54 -3.00 9.65 2.96
CA LEU A 54 -3.39 9.80 4.35
C LEU A 54 -3.82 8.45 4.96
N GLY A 55 -3.22 8.08 6.11
CA GLY A 55 -3.54 6.85 6.83
C GLY A 55 -2.94 5.57 6.26
N ALA A 56 -2.12 5.64 5.21
CA ALA A 56 -1.43 4.47 4.67
C ALA A 56 -0.31 3.98 5.60
N VAL A 57 -0.15 2.66 5.67
CA VAL A 57 0.98 1.99 6.33
C VAL A 57 1.97 1.52 5.26
N PHE A 58 3.26 1.82 5.45
CA PHE A 58 4.29 1.36 4.52
C PHE A 58 4.58 -0.14 4.71
N ALA A 59 4.31 -0.91 3.67
CA ALA A 59 4.58 -2.33 3.56
C ALA A 59 5.84 -2.53 2.70
N ASP A 60 7.02 -2.55 3.33
CA ASP A 60 8.32 -2.66 2.64
C ASP A 60 8.44 -4.02 1.92
N LEU A 61 8.09 -4.02 0.64
CA LEU A 61 8.05 -5.20 -0.21
C LEU A 61 9.39 -5.94 -0.24
N LEU A 62 10.49 -5.20 -0.30
CA LEU A 62 11.82 -5.79 -0.50
C LEU A 62 12.40 -6.40 0.79
N LYS A 63 11.88 -6.01 1.95
CA LYS A 63 12.44 -6.41 3.24
C LYS A 63 11.56 -7.37 4.02
N GLU A 64 10.26 -7.10 4.07
CA GLU A 64 9.36 -7.74 5.05
C GLU A 64 8.11 -8.35 4.41
N TYR A 65 7.57 -7.72 3.36
CA TYR A 65 6.26 -8.07 2.80
C TYR A 65 6.33 -8.94 1.53
N SER A 66 7.40 -9.72 1.39
CA SER A 66 7.56 -10.72 0.32
C SER A 66 8.32 -11.99 0.75
N ASP A 67 8.40 -12.26 2.06
CA ASP A 67 9.07 -13.46 2.58
C ASP A 67 8.46 -14.73 1.96
N PRO A 68 9.27 -15.67 1.44
CA PRO A 68 8.77 -16.92 0.87
C PRO A 68 8.16 -17.87 1.90
N ASP A 69 8.43 -17.66 3.20
CA ASP A 69 7.84 -18.40 4.31
C ASP A 69 6.46 -17.82 4.67
N ASP A 70 5.40 -18.58 4.40
CA ASP A 70 4.02 -18.14 4.60
C ASP A 70 3.69 -17.82 6.07
N ASP A 71 4.34 -18.48 7.04
CA ASP A 71 4.09 -18.24 8.46
C ASP A 71 4.69 -16.90 8.90
N LYS A 72 5.91 -16.59 8.44
CA LYS A 72 6.53 -15.28 8.69
C LYS A 72 5.77 -14.15 8.00
N LEU A 73 5.37 -14.39 6.75
CA LEU A 73 4.62 -13.41 5.99
C LEU A 73 3.26 -13.13 6.63
N ARG A 74 2.58 -14.17 7.14
CA ARG A 74 1.35 -14.04 7.93
C ARG A 74 1.56 -13.18 9.16
N GLU A 75 2.60 -13.45 9.95
CA GLU A 75 2.93 -12.67 11.14
C GLU A 75 3.14 -11.19 10.81
N THR A 76 3.84 -10.89 9.71
CA THR A 76 4.07 -9.53 9.22
C THR A 76 2.76 -8.81 8.88
N PHE A 77 1.85 -9.46 8.16
CA PHE A 77 0.56 -8.84 7.81
C PHE A 77 -0.41 -8.72 9.00
N GLU A 78 -0.36 -9.64 9.97
CA GLU A 78 -1.16 -9.57 11.20
C GLU A 78 -0.79 -8.35 12.05
N LYS A 79 0.49 -7.98 12.12
CA LYS A 79 0.97 -6.80 12.86
C LYS A 79 0.34 -5.49 12.41
N VAL A 80 -0.01 -5.39 11.13
CA VAL A 80 -0.67 -4.21 10.54
C VAL A 80 -2.18 -4.39 10.38
N GLY A 81 -2.74 -5.48 10.92
CA GLY A 81 -4.16 -5.79 10.86
C GLY A 81 -4.68 -6.17 9.46
N ALA A 82 -3.80 -6.38 8.48
CA ALA A 82 -4.22 -6.65 7.10
C ALA A 82 -4.88 -8.04 6.92
N LEU A 83 -4.71 -8.95 7.89
CA LEU A 83 -5.39 -10.25 7.92
C LEU A 83 -6.65 -10.28 8.79
N ASP A 84 -7.09 -9.15 9.35
CA ASP A 84 -8.38 -9.07 10.03
C ASP A 84 -9.53 -9.28 9.00
N PRO A 85 -10.42 -10.27 9.21
CA PRO A 85 -11.51 -10.58 8.28
C PRO A 85 -12.55 -9.46 8.14
N ASN A 86 -12.58 -8.49 9.04
CA ASN A 86 -13.49 -7.34 8.99
C ASN A 86 -12.91 -6.15 8.20
N LYS A 87 -11.61 -6.17 7.92
CA LYS A 87 -10.94 -5.09 7.18
C LYS A 87 -11.18 -5.18 5.67
N LYS A 88 -11.15 -4.02 5.03
CA LYS A 88 -11.05 -3.82 3.58
C LYS A 88 -9.61 -3.39 3.31
N VAL A 89 -8.81 -4.27 2.71
CA VAL A 89 -7.40 -3.98 2.47
C VAL A 89 -7.24 -3.41 1.07
N ILE A 90 -6.65 -2.23 0.95
CA ILE A 90 -6.31 -1.60 -0.32
C ILE A 90 -4.80 -1.52 -0.41
N THR A 91 -4.23 -2.04 -1.50
CA THR A 91 -2.80 -1.92 -1.78
C THR A 91 -2.60 -0.91 -2.90
N TYR A 92 -1.59 -0.04 -2.77
CA TYR A 92 -1.15 0.86 -3.82
C TYR A 92 0.37 0.98 -3.85
N CYS A 93 0.93 1.60 -4.87
CA CYS A 93 2.36 1.93 -4.94
C CYS A 93 2.57 3.21 -5.76
N GLY A 94 3.63 3.29 -6.57
CA GLY A 94 3.80 4.38 -7.53
C GLY A 94 2.78 4.35 -8.69
N GLY A 95 2.50 3.18 -9.24
CA GLY A 95 1.66 3.01 -10.44
C GLY A 95 1.01 1.63 -10.55
N GLY A 96 0.55 1.07 -9.43
CA GLY A 96 -0.23 -0.17 -9.37
C GLY A 96 0.56 -1.49 -9.47
N ILE A 97 1.75 -1.53 -10.05
CA ILE A 97 2.47 -2.80 -10.32
C ILE A 97 2.83 -3.55 -9.02
N ALA A 98 3.66 -2.95 -8.15
CA ALA A 98 4.08 -3.59 -6.90
C ALA A 98 2.90 -3.91 -5.95
N ALA A 99 1.83 -3.12 -6.03
CA ALA A 99 0.62 -3.32 -5.23
C ALA A 99 -0.05 -4.68 -5.53
N THR A 100 -0.08 -5.11 -6.80
CA THR A 100 -0.66 -6.40 -7.18
C THR A 100 0.02 -7.58 -6.49
N TRP A 101 1.32 -7.50 -6.24
CA TRP A 101 2.06 -8.57 -5.55
C TRP A 101 1.58 -8.75 -4.12
N ASN A 102 1.44 -7.64 -3.40
CA ASN A 102 0.98 -7.64 -2.02
C ASN A 102 -0.50 -8.09 -1.91
N ALA A 103 -1.35 -7.67 -2.85
CA ALA A 103 -2.74 -8.14 -2.94
C ALA A 103 -2.83 -9.65 -3.19
N LEU A 104 -1.95 -10.20 -4.05
CA LEU A 104 -1.85 -11.64 -4.29
C LEU A 104 -1.42 -12.40 -3.04
N LEU A 105 -0.39 -11.92 -2.33
CA LEU A 105 0.09 -12.54 -1.10
C LEU A 105 -0.98 -12.53 0.00
N LEU A 106 -1.66 -11.41 0.21
CA LEU A 106 -2.80 -11.32 1.13
C LEU A 106 -3.90 -12.33 0.76
N ASN A 107 -4.23 -12.45 -0.52
CA ASN A 107 -5.21 -13.43 -0.98
C ASN A 107 -4.77 -14.87 -0.71
N LYS A 108 -3.51 -15.20 -1.00
CA LYS A 108 -2.90 -16.51 -0.70
C LYS A 108 -3.01 -16.83 0.79
N LEU A 109 -2.83 -15.83 1.66
CA LEU A 109 -2.91 -15.98 3.11
C LEU A 109 -4.34 -15.99 3.68
N GLY A 110 -5.36 -15.89 2.83
CA GLY A 110 -6.78 -16.00 3.20
C GLY A 110 -7.51 -14.67 3.34
N GLN A 111 -6.84 -13.53 3.16
CA GLN A 111 -7.51 -12.23 3.10
C GLN A 111 -8.19 -12.07 1.74
N ASN A 112 -9.50 -12.30 1.73
CA ASN A 112 -10.29 -12.24 0.51
C ASN A 112 -10.83 -10.83 0.22
N ASN A 113 -10.85 -9.94 1.21
CA ASN A 113 -11.37 -8.58 1.08
C ASN A 113 -10.25 -7.57 0.78
N VAL A 114 -9.46 -7.87 -0.25
CA VAL A 114 -8.33 -7.07 -0.71
C VAL A 114 -8.56 -6.56 -2.14
N ALA A 115 -8.14 -5.32 -2.41
CA ALA A 115 -8.20 -4.69 -3.72
C ALA A 115 -6.92 -3.90 -4.03
N VAL A 116 -6.68 -3.66 -5.32
CA VAL A 116 -5.60 -2.80 -5.80
C VAL A 116 -6.18 -1.44 -6.17
N TYR A 117 -5.57 -0.36 -5.66
CA TYR A 117 -5.76 0.97 -6.25
C TYR A 117 -4.68 1.15 -7.32
N ASP A 118 -5.05 0.94 -8.57
CA ASP A 118 -4.12 0.87 -9.71
C ASP A 118 -3.63 2.25 -10.17
N GLY A 119 -4.46 3.28 -10.03
CA GLY A 119 -4.08 4.70 -10.19
C GLY A 119 -2.92 5.11 -9.26
N SER A 120 -2.91 4.56 -8.03
CA SER A 120 -1.77 4.64 -7.11
C SER A 120 -1.31 6.10 -6.87
N MET A 121 -0.06 6.33 -6.45
CA MET A 121 0.45 7.69 -6.24
C MET A 121 0.47 8.54 -7.52
N SER A 122 0.63 7.92 -8.70
CA SER A 122 0.68 8.63 -9.98
C SER A 122 -0.63 9.39 -10.27
N GLU A 123 -1.78 8.80 -9.97
CA GLU A 123 -3.09 9.46 -10.10
C GLU A 123 -3.43 10.28 -8.87
N TRP A 124 -3.18 9.76 -7.66
CA TRP A 124 -3.53 10.46 -6.41
C TRP A 124 -2.83 11.82 -6.27
N ALA A 125 -1.52 11.88 -6.53
CA ALA A 125 -0.75 13.12 -6.42
C ALA A 125 -1.02 14.12 -7.56
N ALA A 126 -1.75 13.71 -8.61
CA ALA A 126 -2.14 14.62 -9.70
C ALA A 126 -3.28 15.57 -9.28
N ASP A 127 -4.06 15.21 -8.25
CA ASP A 127 -5.09 16.07 -7.66
C ASP A 127 -4.60 16.64 -6.31
N PRO A 128 -4.24 17.94 -6.25
CA PRO A 128 -3.74 18.56 -5.02
C PRO A 128 -4.81 18.73 -3.93
N THR A 129 -6.08 18.44 -4.23
CA THR A 129 -7.17 18.47 -3.24
C THR A 129 -7.27 17.17 -2.44
N LEU A 130 -6.67 16.09 -2.93
CA LEU A 130 -6.68 14.81 -2.23
C LEU A 130 -5.70 14.81 -1.05
N PRO A 131 -6.08 14.19 0.08
CA PRO A 131 -5.27 14.27 1.30
C PRO A 131 -4.02 13.39 1.21
N LEU A 132 -2.91 13.96 1.66
CA LEU A 132 -1.62 13.30 1.84
C LEU A 132 -1.17 13.46 3.30
N ASP A 133 -0.55 12.40 3.83
CA ASP A 133 0.30 12.52 5.00
C ASP A 133 1.70 12.95 4.56
N THR A 134 2.17 14.05 5.12
CA THR A 134 3.49 14.62 4.85
C THR A 134 4.26 14.79 6.16
N VAL A 135 5.59 14.93 6.05
CA VAL A 135 6.44 15.28 7.21
C VAL A 135 5.93 16.52 7.94
N ASP A 136 5.41 17.51 7.21
CA ASP A 136 4.90 18.77 7.77
C ASP A 136 3.60 18.60 8.57
N ASN A 137 2.78 17.59 8.25
CA ASN A 137 1.55 17.29 8.99
C ASN A 137 1.85 16.53 10.29
N LYS A 138 2.88 15.66 10.32
CA LYS A 138 3.29 14.91 11.51
C LYS A 138 3.83 15.82 12.62
N ASN A 139 4.46 16.95 12.28
CA ASN A 139 5.00 17.90 13.25
C ASN A 139 3.91 18.77 13.92
N ARG A 140 2.76 18.99 13.26
CA ARG A 140 1.66 19.80 13.83
C ARG A 140 0.80 19.07 14.86
N ASN A 141 0.84 17.73 14.88
CA ASN A 141 0.07 16.91 15.82
C ASN A 141 0.86 16.52 17.08
N ASN A 142 2.10 17.04 17.22
CA ASN A 142 2.97 16.84 18.38
C ASN A 142 3.11 18.11 19.25
N GLU A 143 2.24 19.11 19.05
CA GLU A 143 2.10 20.32 19.87
C GLU A 143 0.81 20.33 20.71
#